data_AF-A0A800LU78-F1
#
_entry.id   AF-A0A800LU78-F1
#
_cell.length_a   1.000
_cell.length_b   1.000
_cell.length_c   1.000
_cell.angle_alpha   90.00
_cell.angle_beta   90.00
_cell.angle_gamma   90.00
#
_symmetry.space_group_name_H-M   'P 1'
#
loop_
_entity.id
_entity.type
_entity.pdbx_description
1 polymer ?
#
loop_
_entity_poly.entity_id
_entity_poly.type
_entity_poly.pdbx_seq_one_letter_code
_entity_poly.pdbx_strand_id
1 'polypeptide(L)'
;AFRNWSQFEGRSNTATWLYTIAVRTCKRLKHQRSGEPRHLQSLSELLPSPHDDIPDFPHTGEGSLDEIVRQEAQDAVHGAIAKLPSHFRLALVLKDIVEFSTAEVAQILGLKEATVKTRVHRARLLLRKELSQQLPKRKAPPPDHARRVCLDLLYTKQEALDRGAAFPLAEGELCSRCRALFTTLDLARDACREIRQDTLPDLLKDILLKEFGSPS
;
A
#
# COMPACT_ATOMS: atom_id res chain seq x y z
N ALA A 1 -14.38 22.45 4.52
CA ALA A 1 -13.80 22.42 5.88
C ALA A 1 -14.23 23.65 6.68
N PHE A 2 -13.75 24.86 6.33
CA PHE A 2 -14.06 26.12 7.04
C PHE A 2 -15.57 26.34 7.33
N ARG A 3 -16.44 26.12 6.33
CA ARG A 3 -17.91 26.26 6.48
C ARG A 3 -18.56 25.26 7.45
N ASN A 4 -17.95 24.10 7.68
CA ASN A 4 -18.50 23.05 8.54
C ASN A 4 -17.77 22.94 9.88
N TRP A 5 -16.87 23.89 10.20
CA TRP A 5 -16.07 23.85 11.42
C TRP A 5 -16.94 23.81 12.70
N SER A 6 -18.07 24.52 12.69
CA SER A 6 -19.05 24.50 13.79
C SER A 6 -19.73 23.15 14.02
N GLN A 7 -19.65 22.21 13.07
CA GLN A 7 -20.19 20.85 13.18
C GLN A 7 -19.15 19.83 13.66
N PHE A 8 -17.92 20.27 13.94
CA PHE A 8 -16.89 19.38 14.50
C PHE A 8 -17.10 19.21 16.00
N GLU A 9 -17.57 18.03 16.39
CA GLU A 9 -17.94 17.71 17.77
C GLU A 9 -16.78 17.13 18.62
N GLY A 10 -15.54 17.18 18.13
CA GLY A 10 -14.37 16.69 18.88
C GLY A 10 -14.29 15.17 19.08
N ARG A 11 -15.19 14.38 18.48
CA ARG A 11 -15.26 12.91 18.63
C ARG A 11 -14.16 12.14 17.88
N SER A 12 -13.36 12.82 17.06
CA SER A 12 -12.19 12.26 16.35
C SER A 12 -11.12 13.33 16.21
N ASN A 13 -9.87 12.94 15.90
CA ASN A 13 -8.82 13.90 15.58
C ASN A 13 -9.25 14.81 14.39
N THR A 14 -8.79 16.06 14.40
CA THR A 14 -9.04 17.07 13.38
C THR A 14 -8.57 16.62 11.99
N ALA A 15 -7.43 15.94 11.92
CA ALA A 15 -6.92 15.35 10.68
C ALA A 15 -7.92 14.34 10.08
N THR A 16 -8.38 13.39 10.88
CA THR A 16 -9.38 12.38 10.48
C THR A 16 -10.67 13.04 9.98
N TRP A 17 -11.12 14.10 10.66
CA TRP A 17 -12.30 14.86 10.24
C TRP A 17 -12.09 15.60 8.90
N LEU A 18 -10.95 16.27 8.71
CA LEU A 18 -10.62 16.95 7.46
C LEU A 18 -10.52 15.96 6.28
N TYR A 19 -9.83 14.83 6.46
CA TYR A 19 -9.73 13.78 5.45
C TYR A 19 -11.09 13.16 5.13
N THR A 20 -11.96 13.00 6.12
CA THR A 20 -13.35 12.55 5.89
C THR A 20 -14.10 13.51 4.97
N ILE A 21 -13.98 14.83 5.20
CA ILE A 21 -14.60 15.85 4.33
C ILE A 21 -13.99 15.80 2.92
N ALA A 22 -12.66 15.71 2.82
CA ALA A 22 -11.96 15.64 1.54
C ALA A 22 -12.39 14.43 0.71
N VAL A 23 -12.36 13.23 1.29
CA VAL A 23 -12.76 11.98 0.63
C VAL A 23 -14.23 12.01 0.22
N ARG A 24 -15.13 12.50 1.09
CA ARG A 24 -16.56 12.62 0.75
C ARG A 24 -16.79 13.58 -0.43
N THR A 25 -16.08 14.71 -0.45
CA THR A 25 -16.15 15.69 -1.53
C THR A 25 -15.65 15.08 -2.84
N CYS A 26 -14.50 14.42 -2.80
CA CYS A 26 -13.90 13.72 -3.93
C CYS A 26 -14.80 12.60 -4.48
N LYS A 27 -15.37 11.75 -3.60
CA LYS A 27 -16.31 10.70 -3.99
C LYS A 27 -17.56 11.30 -4.65
N ARG A 28 -18.11 12.40 -4.13
CA ARG A 28 -19.28 13.08 -4.72
C ARG A 28 -18.99 13.59 -6.14
N LEU A 29 -17.79 14.14 -6.38
CA LEU A 29 -17.36 14.56 -7.71
C LEU A 29 -17.17 13.36 -8.65
N LYS A 30 -16.60 12.26 -8.14
CA LYS A 30 -16.34 11.03 -8.92
C LYS A 30 -17.58 10.17 -9.19
N HIS A 31 -18.60 10.23 -8.33
CA HIS A 31 -19.85 9.46 -8.48
C HIS A 31 -20.65 9.85 -9.74
N GLN A 32 -20.32 10.97 -10.36
CA GLN A 32 -20.85 11.37 -11.67
C GLN A 32 -20.17 10.64 -12.85
N ARG A 33 -19.11 9.84 -12.65
CA ARG A 33 -18.26 9.35 -13.76
C ARG A 33 -17.72 7.91 -13.73
N SER A 34 -17.96 7.06 -12.74
CA SER A 34 -17.48 5.65 -12.84
C SER A 34 -18.19 4.64 -11.98
N GLY A 35 -18.61 3.54 -12.61
CA GLY A 35 -19.04 2.31 -11.97
C GLY A 35 -17.89 1.53 -11.35
N GLU A 36 -18.21 0.71 -10.35
CA GLU A 36 -17.26 -0.12 -9.62
C GLU A 36 -16.73 -1.28 -10.50
N PRO A 37 -15.42 -1.61 -10.47
CA PRO A 37 -14.88 -2.68 -11.30
C PRO A 37 -15.47 -4.05 -10.92
N ARG A 38 -15.98 -4.78 -11.91
CA ARG A 38 -16.78 -6.02 -11.75
C ARG A 38 -15.99 -7.27 -11.33
N HIS A 39 -14.66 -7.23 -11.32
CA HIS A 39 -13.86 -8.42 -10.99
C HIS A 39 -12.60 -8.04 -10.21
N LEU A 40 -12.49 -8.55 -8.97
CA LEU A 40 -11.30 -8.42 -8.14
C LEU A 40 -10.59 -9.78 -8.13
N GLN A 41 -9.30 -9.81 -8.44
CA GLN A 41 -8.49 -11.03 -8.35
C GLN A 41 -8.51 -11.60 -6.92
N SER A 42 -8.52 -12.92 -6.80
CA SER A 42 -8.50 -13.55 -5.48
C SER A 42 -7.16 -13.30 -4.79
N LEU A 43 -7.18 -13.17 -3.45
CA LEU A 43 -5.94 -13.00 -2.68
C LEU A 43 -4.95 -14.15 -2.94
N SER A 44 -5.48 -15.32 -3.24
CA SER A 44 -4.72 -16.53 -3.53
C SER A 44 -3.98 -16.51 -4.88
N GLU A 45 -4.44 -15.68 -5.83
CA GLU A 45 -3.79 -15.42 -7.13
C GLU A 45 -2.70 -14.36 -7.05
N LEU A 46 -2.73 -13.52 -6.01
CA LEU A 46 -1.71 -12.50 -5.75
C LEU A 46 -0.52 -13.03 -4.94
N LEU A 47 -0.63 -14.27 -4.44
CA LEU A 47 0.46 -14.98 -3.81
C LEU A 47 1.41 -15.52 -4.87
N PRO A 48 2.73 -15.50 -4.60
CA PRO A 48 3.68 -16.17 -5.45
C PRO A 48 3.27 -17.64 -5.66
N SER A 49 3.14 -18.05 -6.91
CA SER A 49 2.99 -19.43 -7.38
C SER A 49 4.35 -20.15 -7.33
N PRO A 50 4.41 -21.48 -7.13
CA PRO A 50 5.67 -22.25 -7.11
C PRO A 50 6.57 -22.06 -8.35
N HIS A 51 6.05 -21.49 -9.43
CA HIS A 51 6.82 -21.18 -10.66
C HIS A 51 7.14 -19.69 -10.83
N ASP A 52 6.74 -18.83 -9.90
CA ASP A 52 6.98 -17.40 -10.03
C ASP A 52 8.43 -17.06 -9.70
N ASP A 53 9.03 -16.23 -10.53
CA ASP A 53 10.33 -15.65 -10.24
C ASP A 53 10.26 -14.73 -9.02
N ILE A 54 11.36 -14.71 -8.27
CA ILE A 54 11.56 -13.82 -7.14
C ILE A 54 12.27 -12.56 -7.62
N PRO A 55 11.79 -11.36 -7.26
CA PRO A 55 12.53 -10.14 -7.54
C PRO A 55 13.86 -10.15 -6.78
N ASP A 56 14.93 -9.84 -7.49
CA ASP A 56 16.29 -9.72 -6.97
C ASP A 56 16.53 -8.27 -6.59
N PHE A 57 16.57 -8.01 -5.28
CA PHE A 57 16.79 -6.67 -4.75
C PHE A 57 18.28 -6.46 -4.51
N PRO A 58 18.87 -5.35 -5.00
CA PRO A 58 20.17 -4.94 -4.49
C PRO A 58 20.01 -4.65 -2.99
N HIS A 59 20.85 -5.29 -2.17
CA HIS A 59 20.94 -4.97 -0.75
C HIS A 59 21.34 -3.50 -0.62
N THR A 60 20.55 -2.70 0.11
CA THR A 60 20.90 -1.34 0.52
C THR A 60 22.23 -1.39 1.28
N GLY A 61 23.27 -0.78 0.72
CA GLY A 61 24.61 -0.72 1.26
C GLY A 61 25.11 0.72 1.19
N GLU A 62 25.30 1.34 2.35
CA GLU A 62 25.59 2.77 2.52
C GLU A 62 26.61 3.34 1.51
N GLY A 63 26.15 4.13 0.53
CA GLY A 63 27.00 4.80 -0.46
C GLY A 63 26.27 5.81 -1.37
N SER A 64 27.01 6.68 -2.08
CA SER A 64 26.43 7.72 -2.97
C SER A 64 25.67 7.16 -4.19
N LEU A 65 25.93 5.91 -4.58
CA LEU A 65 25.15 5.20 -5.60
C LEU A 65 23.77 4.78 -5.06
N ASP A 66 23.64 4.58 -3.75
CA ASP A 66 22.36 4.22 -3.11
C ASP A 66 21.36 5.36 -3.17
N GLU A 67 21.79 6.63 -3.21
CA GLU A 67 20.85 7.76 -3.29
C GLU A 67 20.11 7.80 -4.63
N ILE A 68 20.83 7.58 -5.74
CA ILE A 68 20.24 7.52 -7.08
C ILE A 68 19.33 6.29 -7.20
N VAL A 69 19.80 5.13 -6.73
CA VAL A 69 19.00 3.90 -6.71
C VAL A 69 17.76 4.05 -5.82
N ARG A 70 17.86 4.78 -4.71
CA ARG A 70 16.74 5.09 -3.82
C ARG A 70 15.73 6.01 -4.51
N GLN A 71 16.19 7.06 -5.19
CA GLN A 71 15.32 7.97 -5.92
C GLN A 71 14.58 7.27 -7.07
N GLU A 72 15.29 6.42 -7.83
CA GLU A 72 14.66 5.57 -8.85
C GLU A 72 13.65 4.59 -8.25
N ALA A 73 13.95 4.00 -7.10
CA ALA A 73 13.02 3.13 -6.37
C ALA A 73 11.78 3.88 -5.87
N GLN A 74 11.94 5.11 -5.38
CA GLN A 74 10.83 5.96 -4.97
C GLN A 74 9.92 6.31 -6.16
N ASP A 75 10.48 6.71 -7.30
CA ASP A 75 9.70 6.99 -8.51
C ASP A 75 8.97 5.75 -9.06
N ALA A 76 9.61 4.58 -8.98
CA ALA A 76 8.97 3.31 -9.29
C ALA A 76 7.76 3.05 -8.38
N VAL A 77 7.90 3.30 -7.06
CA VAL A 77 6.81 3.19 -6.08
C VAL A 77 5.69 4.18 -6.38
N HIS A 78 6.01 5.43 -6.72
CA HIS A 78 5.02 6.45 -7.11
C HIS A 78 4.19 6.02 -8.30
N GLY A 79 4.87 5.62 -9.38
CA GLY A 79 4.21 5.14 -10.59
C GLY A 79 3.36 3.91 -10.32
N ALA A 80 3.82 3.01 -9.45
CA ALA A 80 3.09 1.81 -9.10
C ALA A 80 1.84 2.09 -8.24
N ILE A 81 1.92 3.00 -7.26
CA ILE A 81 0.77 3.47 -6.48
C ILE A 81 -0.28 4.11 -7.40
N ALA A 82 0.15 4.92 -8.36
CA ALA A 82 -0.73 5.57 -9.33
C ALA A 82 -1.50 4.58 -10.21
N LYS A 83 -0.95 3.39 -10.50
CA LYS A 83 -1.64 2.35 -11.27
C LYS A 83 -2.67 1.56 -10.47
N LEU A 84 -2.66 1.65 -9.13
CA LEU A 84 -3.61 0.92 -8.29
C LEU A 84 -5.05 1.40 -8.53
N PRO A 85 -6.06 0.50 -8.53
CA PRO A 85 -7.46 0.89 -8.49
C PRO A 85 -7.73 1.84 -7.33
N SER A 86 -8.54 2.89 -7.56
CA SER A 86 -8.64 4.02 -6.62
C SER A 86 -9.07 3.61 -5.20
N HIS A 87 -9.89 2.57 -5.06
CA HIS A 87 -10.34 2.09 -3.74
C HIS A 87 -9.22 1.37 -2.94
N PHE A 88 -8.25 0.75 -3.61
CA PHE A 88 -7.04 0.21 -2.99
C PHE A 88 -6.02 1.30 -2.74
N ARG A 89 -5.83 2.19 -3.71
CA ARG A 89 -4.91 3.34 -3.59
C ARG A 89 -5.25 4.21 -2.39
N LEU A 90 -6.52 4.60 -2.23
CA LEU A 90 -6.98 5.41 -1.08
C LEU A 90 -6.72 4.73 0.26
N ALA A 91 -7.00 3.42 0.36
CA ALA A 91 -6.75 2.68 1.60
C ALA A 91 -5.25 2.59 1.92
N LEU A 92 -4.41 2.34 0.90
CA LEU A 92 -2.97 2.28 1.03
C LEU A 92 -2.37 3.64 1.41
N VAL A 93 -2.73 4.71 0.70
CA VAL A 93 -2.21 6.06 0.97
C VAL A 93 -2.54 6.49 2.40
N LEU A 94 -3.80 6.33 2.83
CA LEU A 94 -4.18 6.71 4.18
C LEU A 94 -3.47 5.87 5.26
N LYS A 95 -3.19 4.59 4.97
CA LYS A 95 -2.62 3.65 5.93
C LYS A 95 -1.08 3.66 5.99
N ASP A 96 -0.42 3.65 4.85
CA ASP A 96 1.04 3.43 4.74
C ASP A 96 1.81 4.73 4.47
N ILE A 97 1.17 5.79 3.94
CA ILE A 97 1.81 7.10 3.70
C ILE A 97 1.39 8.11 4.78
N VAL A 98 0.08 8.26 5.00
CA VAL A 98 -0.44 9.20 6.01
C VAL A 98 -0.39 8.59 7.42
N GLU A 99 -0.20 7.27 7.52
CA GLU A 99 -0.07 6.51 8.78
C GLU A 99 -1.28 6.59 9.72
N PHE A 100 -2.49 6.73 9.19
CA PHE A 100 -3.70 6.58 10.00
C PHE A 100 -3.87 5.15 10.52
N SER A 101 -4.47 5.03 11.70
CA SER A 101 -4.88 3.73 12.23
C SER A 101 -5.97 3.10 11.35
N THR A 102 -6.12 1.77 11.40
CA THR A 102 -7.16 1.07 10.64
C THR A 102 -8.57 1.60 10.95
N ALA A 103 -8.81 1.95 12.22
CA ALA A 103 -10.05 2.57 12.68
C ALA A 103 -10.28 3.96 12.07
N GLU A 104 -9.25 4.82 12.02
CA GLU A 104 -9.35 6.14 11.39
C GLU A 104 -9.55 6.03 9.88
N VAL A 105 -8.84 5.12 9.20
CA VAL A 105 -9.05 4.87 7.76
C VAL A 105 -10.47 4.37 7.50
N ALA A 106 -10.99 3.49 8.35
CA ALA A 106 -12.38 3.01 8.27
C ALA A 106 -13.38 4.17 8.42
N GLN A 107 -13.15 5.06 9.38
CA GLN A 107 -13.95 6.26 9.59
C GLN A 107 -13.89 7.21 8.39
N ILE A 108 -12.68 7.51 7.87
CA ILE A 108 -12.46 8.41 6.73
C ILE A 108 -13.15 7.88 5.47
N LEU A 109 -13.00 6.58 5.19
CA LEU A 109 -13.54 5.97 3.97
C LEU A 109 -15.01 5.57 4.08
N GLY A 110 -15.57 5.52 5.30
CA GLY A 110 -16.91 5.02 5.59
C GLY A 110 -17.04 3.51 5.36
N LEU A 111 -16.07 2.72 5.84
CA LEU A 111 -15.98 1.28 5.65
C LEU A 111 -15.88 0.55 7.00
N LYS A 112 -16.06 -0.77 6.99
CA LYS A 112 -15.70 -1.63 8.13
C LYS A 112 -14.18 -1.79 8.19
N GLU A 113 -13.60 -1.88 9.39
CA GLU A 113 -12.15 -2.10 9.57
C GLU A 113 -11.66 -3.37 8.85
N ALA A 114 -12.44 -4.46 8.86
CA ALA A 114 -12.10 -5.67 8.12
C ALA A 114 -11.98 -5.44 6.60
N THR A 115 -12.83 -4.55 6.04
CA THR A 115 -12.75 -4.14 4.64
C THR A 115 -11.50 -3.31 4.38
N VAL A 116 -11.11 -2.43 5.31
CA VAL A 116 -9.86 -1.66 5.22
C VAL A 116 -8.67 -2.60 5.21
N LYS A 117 -8.56 -3.52 6.17
CA LYS A 117 -7.47 -4.52 6.24
C LYS A 117 -7.36 -5.29 4.93
N THR A 118 -8.48 -5.76 4.40
CA THR A 118 -8.50 -6.49 3.12
C THR A 118 -8.06 -5.63 1.94
N ARG A 119 -8.46 -4.35 1.90
CA ARG A 119 -8.06 -3.41 0.83
C ARG A 119 -6.59 -3.06 0.89
N VAL A 120 -6.06 -2.80 2.09
CA VAL A 120 -4.64 -2.51 2.31
C VAL A 120 -3.78 -3.71 1.94
N HIS A 121 -4.16 -4.91 2.41
CA HIS A 121 -3.52 -6.18 2.01
C HIS A 121 -3.40 -6.27 0.49
N ARG A 122 -4.52 -6.17 -0.21
CA ARG A 122 -4.55 -6.26 -1.68
C ARG A 122 -3.73 -5.16 -2.33
N ALA A 123 -3.80 -3.94 -1.82
CA ALA A 123 -3.00 -2.83 -2.34
C ALA A 123 -1.50 -3.10 -2.24
N ARG A 124 -1.02 -3.61 -1.10
CA ARG A 124 0.40 -3.97 -0.90
C ARG A 124 0.85 -5.09 -1.84
N LEU A 125 0.01 -6.11 -2.06
CA LEU A 125 0.33 -7.19 -2.99
C LEU A 125 0.35 -6.72 -4.46
N LEU A 126 -0.60 -5.85 -4.86
CA LEU A 126 -0.61 -5.26 -6.19
C LEU A 126 0.60 -4.35 -6.40
N LEU A 127 0.94 -3.54 -5.40
CA LEU A 127 2.12 -2.68 -5.42
C LEU A 127 3.39 -3.52 -5.58
N ARG A 128 3.53 -4.58 -4.77
CA ARG A 128 4.62 -5.55 -4.93
C ARG A 128 4.69 -6.09 -6.35
N LYS A 129 3.57 -6.56 -6.89
CA LYS A 129 3.54 -7.18 -8.23
C LYS A 129 4.04 -6.20 -9.29
N GLU A 130 3.65 -4.94 -9.20
CA GLU A 130 4.09 -3.88 -10.10
C GLU A 130 5.58 -3.58 -9.94
N LEU A 131 6.08 -3.43 -8.70
CA LEU A 131 7.51 -3.23 -8.42
C LEU A 131 8.37 -4.41 -8.90
N SER A 132 7.86 -5.64 -8.72
CA SER A 132 8.54 -6.86 -9.14
C SER A 132 8.67 -7.00 -10.66
N GLN A 133 7.89 -6.26 -11.45
CA GLN A 133 8.04 -6.23 -12.91
C GLN A 133 9.20 -5.34 -13.36
N GLN A 134 9.60 -4.38 -12.53
CA GLN A 134 10.66 -3.41 -12.84
C GLN A 134 12.03 -3.89 -12.36
N LEU A 135 12.07 -4.96 -11.56
CA LEU A 135 13.29 -5.51 -10.97
C LEU A 135 13.77 -6.76 -11.70
N PRO A 136 15.08 -7.02 -11.73
CA PRO A 136 15.62 -8.29 -12.20
C PRO A 136 15.03 -9.45 -11.39
N LYS A 137 14.87 -10.59 -12.05
CA LYS A 137 14.16 -11.75 -11.52
C LYS A 137 15.08 -12.95 -11.47
N ARG A 138 14.99 -13.73 -10.40
CA ARG A 138 15.67 -15.03 -10.26
C ARG A 138 14.68 -16.15 -10.01
N LYS A 139 14.99 -17.35 -10.47
CA LYS A 139 14.13 -18.53 -10.23
C LYS A 139 13.98 -18.78 -8.73
N ALA A 140 12.73 -18.91 -8.27
CA ALA A 140 12.44 -19.35 -6.91
C ALA A 140 12.89 -20.81 -6.73
N PRO A 141 13.57 -21.16 -5.63
CA PRO A 141 13.68 -22.56 -5.23
C PRO A 141 12.29 -23.10 -4.83
N PRO A 142 12.10 -24.43 -4.83
CA PRO A 142 10.83 -25.04 -4.44
C PRO A 142 10.42 -24.62 -3.02
N PRO A 143 9.11 -24.51 -2.72
CA PRO A 143 8.66 -24.11 -1.38
C PRO A 143 9.02 -25.17 -0.33
N ASP A 144 9.63 -24.73 0.77
CA ASP A 144 9.91 -25.58 1.93
C ASP A 144 8.66 -25.92 2.76
N HIS A 145 7.55 -25.21 2.54
CA HIS A 145 6.31 -25.35 3.31
C HIS A 145 5.08 -25.51 2.41
N ALA A 146 4.05 -26.17 2.95
CA ALA A 146 2.73 -26.25 2.32
C ALA A 146 2.12 -24.85 2.12
N ARG A 147 1.33 -24.68 1.05
CA ARG A 147 0.69 -23.40 0.67
C ARG A 147 -0.06 -22.73 1.82
N ARG A 148 -0.70 -23.53 2.69
CA ARG A 148 -1.46 -23.03 3.84
C ARG A 148 -0.57 -22.32 4.87
N VAL A 149 0.62 -22.86 5.15
CA VAL A 149 1.58 -22.26 6.09
C VAL A 149 2.06 -20.91 5.56
N CYS A 150 2.42 -20.83 4.28
CA CYS A 150 2.82 -19.57 3.66
C CYS A 150 1.71 -18.49 3.71
N LEU A 151 0.45 -18.91 3.59
CA LEU A 151 -0.72 -18.04 3.74
C LEU A 151 -0.85 -17.48 5.16
N ASP A 152 -0.73 -18.35 6.17
CA ASP A 152 -0.83 -17.95 7.58
C ASP A 152 0.34 -17.03 7.98
N LEU A 153 1.55 -17.30 7.46
CA LEU A 153 2.72 -16.42 7.61
C LEU A 153 2.49 -15.05 6.98
N LEU A 154 1.96 -14.99 5.75
CA LEU A 154 1.64 -13.72 5.10
C LEU A 154 0.62 -12.91 5.89
N TYR A 155 -0.44 -13.57 6.36
CA TYR A 155 -1.46 -12.92 7.16
C TYR A 155 -0.84 -12.31 8.43
N THR A 156 -0.02 -13.09 9.14
CA THR A 156 0.73 -12.64 10.33
C THR A 156 1.65 -11.47 10.01
N LYS A 157 2.39 -11.52 8.88
CA LYS A 157 3.27 -10.43 8.44
C LYS A 157 2.48 -9.15 8.27
N GLN A 158 1.30 -9.22 7.68
CA GLN A 158 0.51 -8.02 7.44
C GLN A 158 -0.17 -7.46 8.66
N GLU A 159 -0.57 -8.31 9.61
CA GLU A 159 -0.99 -7.81 10.91
C GLU A 159 0.13 -7.11 11.67
N ALA A 160 1.38 -7.57 11.51
CA ALA A 160 2.54 -6.86 12.05
C ALA A 160 2.73 -5.51 11.36
N LEU A 161 2.67 -5.46 10.01
CA LEU A 161 2.72 -4.21 9.25
C LEU A 161 1.61 -3.22 9.67
N ASP A 162 0.37 -3.69 9.80
CA ASP A 162 -0.77 -2.86 10.16
C ASP A 162 -0.66 -2.27 11.57
N ARG A 163 -0.04 -3.00 12.50
CA ARG A 163 0.24 -2.54 13.86
C ARG A 163 1.52 -1.72 13.97
N GLY A 164 2.32 -1.64 12.91
CA GLY A 164 3.68 -1.08 12.98
C GLY A 164 4.62 -1.88 13.89
N ALA A 165 4.30 -3.16 14.13
CA ALA A 165 5.06 -4.04 15.02
C ALA A 165 6.11 -4.84 14.24
N ALA A 166 7.13 -5.32 14.95
CA ALA A 166 8.09 -6.28 14.41
C ALA A 166 7.38 -7.60 14.09
N PHE A 167 7.83 -8.26 13.03
CA PHE A 167 7.37 -9.60 12.69
C PHE A 167 7.99 -10.62 13.66
N PRO A 168 7.22 -11.57 14.23
CA PRO A 168 7.67 -12.37 15.37
C PRO A 168 8.67 -13.50 15.03
N LEU A 169 8.95 -13.77 13.75
CA LEU A 169 9.88 -14.83 13.34
C LEU A 169 11.14 -14.24 12.71
N ALA A 170 12.27 -14.90 12.94
CA ALA A 170 13.55 -14.55 12.35
C ALA A 170 13.63 -14.95 10.87
N GLU A 171 14.52 -14.32 10.10
CA GLU A 171 14.68 -14.63 8.66
C GLU A 171 15.00 -16.10 8.39
N GLY A 172 15.80 -16.73 9.27
CA GLY A 172 16.19 -18.15 9.18
C GLY A 172 15.02 -19.14 9.32
N GLU A 173 13.90 -18.71 9.89
CA GLU A 173 12.69 -19.54 10.08
C GLU A 173 11.73 -19.44 8.88
N LEU A 174 12.00 -18.53 7.95
CA LEU A 174 11.20 -18.32 6.75
C LEU A 174 11.83 -19.03 5.56
N CYS A 175 11.02 -19.79 4.83
CA CYS A 175 11.42 -20.26 3.51
C CYS A 175 11.79 -19.08 2.61
N SER A 176 12.69 -19.33 1.66
CA SER A 176 13.20 -18.33 0.71
C SER A 176 12.10 -17.49 0.02
N ARG A 177 10.96 -18.11 -0.27
CA ARG A 177 9.80 -17.48 -0.91
C ARG A 177 9.08 -16.51 0.04
N CYS A 178 8.84 -16.91 1.29
CA CYS A 178 8.24 -16.03 2.29
C CYS A 178 9.20 -14.89 2.64
N ARG A 179 10.50 -15.16 2.73
CA ARG A 179 11.52 -14.14 2.98
C ARG A 179 11.50 -13.07 1.90
N ALA A 180 11.60 -13.47 0.64
CA ALA A 180 11.53 -12.50 -0.46
C ALA A 180 10.16 -11.83 -0.61
N LEU A 181 9.08 -12.51 -0.21
CA LEU A 181 7.76 -11.90 -0.12
C LEU A 181 7.78 -10.71 0.85
N PHE A 182 8.31 -10.95 2.05
CA PHE A 182 8.30 -10.01 3.16
C PHE A 182 9.27 -8.86 2.92
N THR A 183 10.47 -9.12 2.39
CA THR A 183 11.45 -8.08 2.05
C THR A 183 10.85 -7.02 1.12
N THR A 184 10.13 -7.41 0.07
CA THR A 184 9.51 -6.41 -0.82
C THR A 184 8.34 -5.69 -0.17
N LEU A 185 7.58 -6.36 0.72
CA LEU A 185 6.50 -5.70 1.45
C LEU A 185 7.04 -4.67 2.44
N ASP A 186 8.16 -4.99 3.10
CA ASP A 186 8.87 -4.06 3.98
C ASP A 186 9.42 -2.88 3.17
N LEU A 187 10.12 -3.14 2.06
CA LEU A 187 10.62 -2.08 1.17
C LEU A 187 9.50 -1.17 0.65
N ALA A 188 8.39 -1.75 0.19
CA ALA A 188 7.26 -0.97 -0.30
C ALA A 188 6.66 -0.07 0.78
N ARG A 189 6.58 -0.57 2.03
CA ARG A 189 6.13 0.23 3.18
C ARG A 189 7.15 1.32 3.50
N ASP A 190 8.43 0.99 3.53
CA ASP A 190 9.49 1.92 3.92
C ASP A 190 9.61 3.05 2.89
N ALA A 191 9.53 2.73 1.59
CA ALA A 191 9.37 3.74 0.54
C ALA A 191 8.12 4.60 0.74
N CYS A 192 6.96 4.02 1.09
CA CYS A 192 5.76 4.81 1.41
C CYS A 192 5.95 5.77 2.59
N ARG A 193 6.78 5.40 3.58
CA ARG A 193 7.10 6.27 4.72
C ARG A 193 8.05 7.40 4.34
N GLU A 194 9.00 7.16 3.46
CA GLU A 194 9.89 8.20 2.93
C GLU A 194 9.12 9.26 2.14
N ILE A 195 8.09 8.86 1.37
CA ILE A 195 7.17 9.79 0.66
C ILE A 195 6.48 10.79 1.61
N ARG A 196 6.35 10.44 2.89
CA ARG A 196 5.80 11.35 3.90
C ARG A 196 6.82 12.40 4.32
N GLN A 197 8.10 12.05 4.34
CA GLN A 197 9.20 12.89 4.80
C GLN A 197 9.61 13.90 3.72
N ASP A 198 9.58 13.48 2.45
CA ASP A 198 9.73 14.37 1.30
C ASP A 198 8.36 14.89 0.81
N THR A 199 8.32 16.08 0.24
CA THR A 199 7.08 16.64 -0.33
C THR A 199 6.46 15.67 -1.33
N LEU A 200 5.16 15.33 -1.16
CA LEU A 200 4.41 14.45 -2.07
C LEU A 200 4.73 14.83 -3.54
N PRO A 201 5.27 13.94 -4.38
CA PRO A 201 5.78 14.30 -5.70
C PRO A 201 4.69 14.92 -6.56
N ASP A 202 5.06 15.89 -7.39
CA ASP A 202 4.09 16.62 -8.21
C ASP A 202 3.34 15.70 -9.19
N LEU A 203 3.94 14.59 -9.63
CA LEU A 203 3.24 13.57 -10.42
C LEU A 203 2.09 12.90 -9.65
N LEU A 204 2.30 12.57 -8.37
CA LEU A 204 1.28 11.97 -7.51
C LEU A 204 0.21 13.01 -7.16
N LYS A 205 0.64 14.25 -6.85
CA LYS A 205 -0.29 15.38 -6.69
C LYS A 205 -1.13 15.56 -7.96
N ASP A 206 -0.53 15.55 -9.14
CA ASP A 206 -1.19 15.75 -10.42
C ASP A 206 -2.15 14.62 -10.78
N ILE A 207 -1.79 13.36 -10.49
CA ILE A 207 -2.69 12.23 -10.71
C ILE A 207 -3.88 12.30 -9.74
N LEU A 208 -3.63 12.62 -8.47
CA LEU A 208 -4.70 12.83 -7.50
C LEU A 208 -5.56 14.04 -7.89
N LEU A 209 -4.97 15.14 -8.30
CA LEU A 209 -5.66 16.35 -8.76
C LEU A 209 -6.37 16.14 -10.09
N LYS A 210 -5.87 15.33 -11.03
CA LYS A 210 -6.62 14.95 -12.24
C LYS A 210 -7.77 14.01 -11.92
N GLU A 211 -7.60 13.11 -10.95
CA GLU A 211 -8.68 12.24 -10.47
C GLU A 211 -9.75 12.98 -9.65
N PHE A 212 -9.41 14.09 -8.99
CA PHE A 212 -10.30 14.80 -8.06
C PHE A 212 -10.63 16.27 -8.42
N GLY A 213 -9.94 16.86 -9.39
CA GLY A 213 -9.84 18.31 -9.64
C GLY A 213 -10.38 18.77 -10.99
N SER A 214 -11.40 18.10 -11.54
CA SER A 214 -12.32 18.79 -12.47
C SER A 214 -13.68 19.04 -11.80
N PRO A 215 -13.80 20.07 -10.96
CA PRO A 215 -15.05 20.78 -10.80
C PRO A 215 -15.20 21.77 -11.95
N SER A 216 -16.17 21.53 -12.83
CA SER A 216 -16.82 22.63 -13.57
C SER A 216 -17.80 23.32 -12.65
#